data_AF-A0ABF7QHD5-F1
#
_entry.id   AF-A0ABF7QHD5-F1
#
_cell.length_a   1.000
_cell.length_b   1.000
_cell.length_c   1.000
_cell.angle_alpha   90.00
_cell.angle_beta   90.00
_cell.angle_gamma   90.00
#
_symmetry.space_group_name_H-M   'P 1'
#
loop_
_entity.id
_entity.type
_entity.pdbx_description
1 polymer ?
#
loop_
_entity_poly.entity_id
_entity_poly.type
_entity_poly.pdbx_seq_one_letter_code
_entity_poly.pdbx_strand_id
1 'polypeptide(L)'
;MIEPQDRRLLLTRMEAAQAETQRHLGVIERQIAARAERLTITDRAKRRQHGRSASSWTNADVRLFQQHVAELALARRGEIDALTRKLDRQETAIAEFRMRHRVSAAWR
;
A
#
# COMPACT_ATOMS: atom_id res chain seq x y z
N MET A 1 1.12 -22.09 29.96
CA MET A 1 0.61 -20.72 30.19
C MET A 1 1.63 -19.77 29.57
N ILE A 2 1.26 -18.93 28.60
CA ILE A 2 2.23 -17.99 27.99
C ILE A 2 2.51 -16.88 29.00
N GLU A 3 3.78 -16.68 29.35
CA GLU A 3 4.22 -15.67 30.31
C GLU A 3 3.87 -14.25 29.83
N PRO A 4 3.61 -13.28 30.72
CA PRO A 4 3.25 -11.91 30.32
C PRO A 4 4.27 -11.24 29.39
N GLN A 5 5.56 -11.59 29.52
CA GLN A 5 6.64 -11.10 28.67
C GLN A 5 6.57 -11.71 27.26
N ASP A 6 6.32 -13.01 27.16
CA ASP A 6 6.13 -13.71 25.88
C ASP A 6 4.92 -13.19 25.11
N ARG A 7 3.84 -12.80 25.83
CA ARG A 7 2.66 -12.17 25.20
C ARG A 7 2.99 -10.83 24.57
N ARG A 8 3.77 -9.99 25.26
CA ARG A 8 4.20 -8.68 24.74
C ARG A 8 5.10 -8.85 23.51
N LEU A 9 6.06 -9.77 23.59
CA LEU A 9 6.98 -10.06 22.50
C LEU A 9 6.25 -10.61 21.27
N LEU A 10 5.25 -11.48 21.46
CA LEU A 10 4.41 -11.98 20.38
C LEU A 10 3.57 -10.86 19.74
N LEU A 11 2.95 -9.99 20.54
CA LEU A 11 2.20 -8.84 20.04
C LEU A 11 3.08 -7.91 19.19
N THR A 12 4.28 -7.58 19.67
CA THR A 12 5.25 -6.75 18.93
C THR A 12 5.63 -7.38 17.59
N ARG A 13 5.79 -8.70 17.52
CA ARG A 13 6.06 -9.40 16.26
C ARG A 13 4.87 -9.34 15.30
N MET A 14 3.65 -9.47 15.80
CA MET A 14 2.43 -9.35 14.98
C MET A 14 2.29 -7.94 14.40
N GLU A 15 2.51 -6.90 15.22
CA GLU A 15 2.49 -5.49 14.81
C GLU A 15 3.59 -5.19 13.78
N ALA A 16 4.79 -5.75 13.96
CA ALA A 16 5.88 -5.62 13.00
C ALA A 16 5.52 -6.25 11.64
N ALA A 17 4.92 -7.44 11.63
CA ALA A 17 4.48 -8.10 10.40
C ALA A 17 3.33 -7.35 9.69
N GLN A 18 2.46 -6.68 10.46
CA GLN A 18 1.43 -5.77 9.92
C GLN A 18 2.09 -4.55 9.25
N ALA A 19 3.01 -3.89 9.96
CA ALA A 19 3.71 -2.72 9.45
C ALA A 19 4.54 -3.04 8.20
N GLU A 20 5.15 -4.22 8.12
CA GLU A 20 5.84 -4.69 6.92
C GLU A 20 4.88 -4.84 5.72
N THR A 21 3.70 -5.44 5.95
CA THR A 21 2.68 -5.60 4.91
C THR A 21 2.17 -4.25 4.41
N GLN A 22 1.95 -3.29 5.31
CA GLN A 22 1.58 -1.91 4.96
C GLN A 22 2.69 -1.19 4.18
N ARG A 23 3.97 -1.34 4.61
CA ARG A 23 5.11 -0.78 3.88
C ARG A 23 5.20 -1.35 2.46
N HIS A 24 4.97 -2.65 2.31
CA HIS A 24 4.97 -3.30 1.00
C HIS A 24 3.89 -2.70 0.09
N LEU A 25 2.65 -2.55 0.58
CA LEU A 25 1.59 -1.90 -0.17
C LEU A 25 1.99 -0.47 -0.60
N GLY A 26 2.54 0.32 0.31
CA GLY A 26 3.04 1.67 -0.01
C GLY A 26 4.19 1.68 -1.02
N VAL A 27 5.05 0.65 -1.07
CA VAL A 27 6.08 0.51 -2.11
C VAL A 27 5.42 0.28 -3.47
N ILE A 28 4.41 -0.58 -3.55
CA ILE A 28 3.67 -0.85 -4.78
C ILE A 28 3.02 0.42 -5.32
N GLU A 29 2.33 1.18 -4.47
CA GLU A 29 1.68 2.43 -4.83
C GLU A 29 2.68 3.46 -5.36
N ARG A 30 3.83 3.63 -4.69
CA ARG A 30 4.91 4.52 -5.15
C ARG A 30 5.50 4.07 -6.47
N GLN A 31 5.66 2.76 -6.69
CA GLN A 31 6.15 2.22 -7.96
C GLN A 31 5.17 2.47 -9.10
N ILE A 32 3.86 2.30 -8.85
CA ILE A 32 2.80 2.59 -9.82
C ILE A 32 2.84 4.08 -10.19
N ALA A 33 2.84 4.97 -9.19
CA ALA A 33 2.87 6.41 -9.42
C ALA A 33 4.13 6.85 -10.20
N ALA A 34 5.31 6.42 -9.78
CA ALA A 34 6.56 6.76 -10.45
C ALA A 34 6.61 6.25 -11.90
N ARG A 35 6.04 5.06 -12.17
CA ARG A 35 5.99 4.51 -13.53
C ARG A 35 4.96 5.24 -14.40
N ALA A 36 3.78 5.55 -13.86
CA ALA A 36 2.77 6.34 -14.55
C ALA A 36 3.28 7.75 -14.90
N GLU A 37 4.03 8.38 -13.99
CA GLU A 37 4.66 9.67 -14.23
C GLU A 37 5.67 9.60 -15.38
N ARG A 38 6.56 8.60 -15.38
CA ARG A 38 7.53 8.38 -16.48
C ARG A 38 6.85 8.21 -17.83
N LEU A 39 5.80 7.39 -17.89
CA LEU A 39 5.01 7.18 -19.12
C LEU A 39 4.38 8.48 -19.61
N THR A 40 3.76 9.24 -18.69
CA THR A 40 3.15 10.54 -18.99
C THR A 40 4.19 11.54 -19.52
N ILE A 41 5.38 11.60 -18.92
CA ILE A 41 6.48 12.46 -19.38
C ILE A 41 6.93 12.07 -20.78
N THR A 42 7.12 10.77 -21.06
CA THR A 42 7.50 10.28 -22.39
C THR A 42 6.44 10.63 -23.45
N ASP A 43 5.16 10.42 -23.17
CA ASP A 43 4.08 10.74 -24.10
C ASP A 43 3.92 12.25 -24.31
N ARG A 44 4.15 13.04 -23.25
CA ARG A 44 4.20 14.51 -23.31
C ARG A 44 5.37 14.98 -24.17
N ALA A 45 6.56 14.38 -24.05
CA ALA A 45 7.72 14.70 -24.87
C ALA A 45 7.48 14.41 -26.35
N LYS A 46 6.88 13.25 -26.68
CA LYS A 46 6.47 12.91 -28.05
C LYS A 46 5.47 13.92 -28.62
N ARG A 47 4.47 14.33 -27.85
CA ARG A 47 3.50 15.36 -28.29
C ARG A 47 4.15 16.72 -28.54
N ARG A 48 5.13 17.13 -27.73
CA ARG A 48 5.88 18.39 -27.94
C ARG A 48 6.77 18.37 -29.18
N GLN A 49 7.34 17.22 -29.55
CA GLN A 49 8.10 17.11 -30.80
C GLN A 49 7.23 17.42 -32.03
N HIS A 50 5.91 17.28 -31.91
CA HIS A 50 4.95 17.48 -33.00
C HIS A 50 4.05 18.74 -32.80
N GLY A 51 4.21 19.53 -31.73
CA GLY A 51 3.34 20.67 -31.42
C GLY A 51 3.94 21.68 -30.43
N ARG A 52 3.62 22.98 -30.61
CA ARG A 52 4.23 24.10 -29.86
C ARG A 52 3.95 24.07 -28.35
N SER A 53 5.04 24.04 -27.59
CA SER A 53 5.25 24.22 -26.14
C SER A 53 4.11 24.76 -25.26
N ALA A 54 3.66 23.93 -24.32
CA ALA A 54 3.17 24.37 -23.01
C ALA A 54 4.19 23.96 -21.93
N SER A 55 4.58 24.88 -21.05
CA SER A 55 5.61 24.69 -20.01
C SER A 55 5.10 23.94 -18.76
N SER A 56 3.79 24.04 -18.45
CA SER A 56 3.18 23.40 -17.27
C SER A 56 2.51 22.05 -17.58
N TRP A 57 2.21 21.28 -16.53
CA TRP A 57 1.40 20.06 -16.59
C TRP A 57 -0.04 20.44 -17.00
N THR A 58 -0.55 19.86 -18.09
CA THR A 58 -1.89 20.20 -18.60
C THR A 58 -2.96 19.27 -18.03
N ASN A 59 -4.24 19.66 -18.09
CA ASN A 59 -5.35 18.76 -17.74
C ASN A 59 -5.33 17.45 -18.55
N ALA A 60 -4.87 17.51 -19.81
CA ALA A 60 -4.69 16.31 -20.64
C ALA A 60 -3.57 15.41 -20.09
N ASP A 61 -2.48 15.98 -19.60
CA ASP A 61 -1.40 15.23 -18.93
C ASP A 61 -1.89 14.60 -17.62
N VAL A 62 -2.76 15.29 -16.84
CA VAL A 62 -3.35 14.73 -15.61
C VAL A 62 -4.19 13.51 -15.94
N ARG A 63 -5.07 13.62 -16.95
CA ARG A 63 -5.92 12.50 -17.37
C ARG A 63 -5.09 11.30 -17.83
N LEU A 64 -4.06 11.54 -18.64
CA LEU A 64 -3.18 10.48 -19.12
C LEU A 64 -2.41 9.81 -17.98
N PHE A 65 -1.93 10.58 -17.00
CA PHE A 65 -1.33 10.04 -15.80
C PHE A 65 -2.29 9.17 -14.99
N GLN A 66 -3.52 9.64 -14.76
CA GLN A 66 -4.53 8.85 -14.05
C GLN A 66 -4.90 7.56 -14.78
N GLN A 67 -4.95 7.61 -16.12
CA GLN A 67 -5.13 6.42 -16.94
C GLN A 67 -3.97 5.42 -16.75
N HIS A 68 -2.72 5.88 -16.84
CA HIS A 68 -1.54 5.04 -16.61
C HIS A 68 -1.51 4.45 -15.19
N VAL A 69 -1.91 5.22 -14.17
CA VAL A 69 -2.07 4.73 -12.80
C VAL A 69 -3.10 3.61 -12.74
N ALA A 70 -4.27 3.81 -13.34
CA ALA A 70 -5.34 2.82 -13.34
C ALA A 70 -4.95 1.52 -14.07
N GLU A 71 -4.28 1.62 -15.22
CA GLU A 71 -3.80 0.47 -15.98
C GLU A 71 -2.74 -0.32 -15.20
N LEU A 72 -1.76 0.37 -14.59
CA LEU A 72 -0.73 -0.27 -13.78
C LEU A 72 -1.29 -0.86 -12.48
N ALA A 73 -2.24 -0.20 -11.84
CA ALA A 73 -2.94 -0.73 -10.67
C ALA A 73 -3.76 -1.96 -11.02
N LEU A 74 -4.44 -1.97 -12.17
CA LEU A 74 -5.17 -3.13 -12.66
C LEU A 74 -4.23 -4.31 -12.92
N ALA A 75 -3.07 -4.06 -13.55
CA ALA A 75 -2.07 -5.09 -13.80
C ALA A 75 -1.51 -5.71 -12.50
N ARG A 76 -1.46 -4.94 -11.39
CA ARG A 76 -1.01 -5.42 -10.07
C ARG A 76 -2.14 -5.74 -9.10
N ARG A 77 -3.40 -5.75 -9.56
CA ARG A 77 -4.57 -5.89 -8.71
C ARG A 77 -4.53 -7.15 -7.84
N GLY A 78 -4.10 -8.28 -8.41
CA GLY A 78 -4.02 -9.53 -7.65
C GLY A 78 -3.05 -9.47 -6.46
N GLU A 79 -1.92 -8.77 -6.62
CA GLU A 79 -0.93 -8.58 -5.57
C GLU A 79 -1.44 -7.61 -4.49
N ILE A 80 -2.03 -6.48 -4.91
CA ILE A 80 -2.66 -5.50 -4.03
C ILE A 80 -3.76 -6.17 -3.19
N ASP A 81 -4.69 -6.86 -3.85
CA ASP A 81 -5.80 -7.55 -3.19
C ASP A 81 -5.32 -8.63 -2.22
N ALA A 82 -4.23 -9.33 -2.54
CA ALA A 82 -3.64 -10.33 -1.66
C ALA A 82 -3.03 -9.69 -0.39
N LEU A 83 -2.34 -8.55 -0.54
CA LEU A 83 -1.77 -7.82 0.59
C LEU A 83 -2.85 -7.17 1.45
N THR A 84 -3.89 -6.59 0.86
CA THR A 84 -5.04 -6.03 1.59
C THR A 84 -5.74 -7.11 2.42
N ARG A 85 -6.06 -8.26 1.82
CA ARG A 85 -6.66 -9.38 2.57
C ARG A 85 -5.73 -9.93 3.65
N LYS A 86 -4.40 -9.87 3.46
CA LYS A 86 -3.45 -10.25 4.49
C LYS A 86 -3.49 -9.26 5.66
N LEU A 87 -3.57 -7.96 5.35
CA LEU A 87 -3.67 -6.91 6.35
C LEU A 87 -4.92 -7.06 7.21
N ASP A 88 -6.08 -7.29 6.60
CA ASP A 88 -7.35 -7.52 7.32
C ASP A 88 -7.25 -8.68 8.32
N ARG A 89 -6.61 -9.78 7.90
CA ARG A 89 -6.38 -10.95 8.77
C ARG A 89 -5.41 -10.64 9.91
N GLN A 90 -4.36 -9.85 9.65
CA GLN A 90 -3.41 -9.43 10.68
C GLN A 90 -4.08 -8.52 11.70
N GLU A 91 -4.91 -7.57 11.25
CA GLU A 91 -5.67 -6.67 12.12
C GLU A 91 -6.66 -7.43 13.00
N THR A 92 -7.39 -8.38 12.41
CA THR A 92 -8.29 -9.27 13.14
C THR A 92 -7.54 -10.08 14.19
N ALA A 93 -6.41 -10.71 13.81
CA ALA A 93 -5.60 -11.52 14.72
C ALA A 93 -5.03 -10.69 15.88
N ILE A 94 -4.54 -9.47 15.62
CA ILE A 94 -4.04 -8.56 16.65
C ILE A 94 -5.16 -8.14 17.60
N ALA A 95 -6.35 -7.82 17.08
CA ALA A 95 -7.51 -7.46 17.88
C ALA A 95 -7.95 -8.62 18.78
N GLU A 96 -8.08 -9.83 18.24
CA GLU A 96 -8.40 -11.04 19.01
C GLU A 96 -7.35 -11.33 20.09
N PHE A 97 -6.07 -11.21 19.75
CA PHE A 97 -4.97 -11.41 20.70
C PHE A 97 -5.07 -10.44 21.87
N ARG A 98 -5.26 -9.14 21.58
CA ARG A 98 -5.44 -8.10 22.61
C ARG A 98 -6.68 -8.38 23.47
N MET A 99 -7.80 -8.79 22.89
CA MET A 99 -9.01 -9.13 23.65
C MET A 99 -8.78 -10.30 24.61
N ARG A 100 -8.28 -11.43 24.11
CA ARG A 100 -8.03 -12.65 24.93
C ARG A 100 -7.07 -12.37 26.09
N HIS A 101 -6.04 -11.56 25.85
CA HIS A 101 -5.04 -11.25 26.88
C HIS A 101 -5.38 -10.06 27.78
N ARG A 102 -6.31 -9.17 27.40
CA ARG A 102 -6.93 -8.18 28.29
C ARG A 102 -7.92 -8.82 29.25
N VAL A 103 -8.79 -9.71 28.76
CA VAL A 103 -9.73 -10.46 29.62
C VAL A 103 -8.96 -11.29 30.64
N SER A 104 -7.85 -11.93 30.25
CA SER A 104 -6.98 -12.68 31.18
C SER A 104 -6.38 -11.85 32.33
N ALA A 105 -6.35 -10.52 32.26
CA ALA A 105 -5.84 -9.65 33.33
C ALA A 105 -6.94 -9.18 34.29
N ALA A 106 -8.22 -9.26 33.90
CA ALA A 106 -9.37 -8.79 34.68
C ALA A 106 -9.98 -9.86 35.63
N TRP A 107 -9.47 -11.10 35.59
CA TRP A 107 -9.88 -12.20 36.48
C TRP A 107 -8.87 -12.45 37.62
N ARG A 108 -8.28 -11.39 38.17
CA ARG A 108 -7.52 -11.42 39.43
C ARG A 108 -8.03 -10.33 40.35
#